data_AF-A0A916WFJ9-F1
#
_entry.id   AF-A0A916WFJ9-F1
#
_cell.length_a   1.000
_cell.length_b   1.000
_cell.length_c   1.000
_cell.angle_alpha   90.00
_cell.angle_beta   90.00
_cell.angle_gamma   90.00
#
_symmetry.space_group_name_H-M   'P 1'
#
loop_
_entity.id
_entity.type
_entity.pdbx_description
1 polymer ?
#
loop_
_entity_poly.entity_id
_entity_poly.type
_entity_poly.pdbx_seq_one_letter_code
_entity_poly.pdbx_strand_id
1 'polypeptide(L)'
;MNIAPDQIIPFLLMWGIPILFIYRGYVKMDEKEKTDVKRSFKTPHFIFTVGFLIIGLFIAQLGNILSLIVIKHIGTIILIIGGVVATVDLWPRSKLKSMSVPLFLTVAIYFLNS
;
A
#
# COMPACT_ATOMS: atom_id res chain seq x y z
N MET A 1 -16.97 -0.88 -18.75
CA MET A 1 -16.43 -0.67 -17.39
C MET A 1 -17.61 -0.49 -16.47
N ASN A 2 -17.88 -1.45 -15.58
CA ASN A 2 -18.95 -1.30 -14.58
C ASN A 2 -18.28 -0.79 -13.30
N ILE A 3 -18.63 0.42 -12.86
CA ILE A 3 -17.97 1.07 -11.73
C ILE A 3 -18.82 0.79 -10.48
N ALA A 4 -18.21 0.26 -9.41
CA ALA A 4 -18.87 0.02 -8.12
C ALA A 4 -18.99 1.34 -7.33
N PRO A 5 -20.14 2.07 -7.37
CA PRO A 5 -20.23 3.44 -6.87
C PRO A 5 -20.10 3.51 -5.35
N ASP A 6 -20.54 2.45 -4.67
CA ASP A 6 -20.48 2.22 -3.23
C ASP A 6 -19.04 2.12 -2.70
N GLN A 7 -18.09 1.73 -3.56
CA GLN A 7 -16.68 1.58 -3.20
C GLN A 7 -15.83 2.83 -3.51
N ILE A 8 -16.32 3.76 -4.34
CA ILE A 8 -15.59 4.96 -4.74
C ILE A 8 -15.36 5.90 -3.55
N ILE A 9 -16.42 6.19 -2.78
CA ILE A 9 -16.33 7.14 -1.66
C ILE A 9 -15.34 6.63 -0.59
N PRO A 10 -15.42 5.37 -0.11
CA PRO A 10 -14.43 4.81 0.80
C PRO A 10 -13.01 4.86 0.24
N PHE A 11 -12.82 4.55 -1.05
CA PHE A 11 -11.52 4.59 -1.70
C PHE A 11 -10.92 6.01 -1.72
N LEU A 12 -11.71 7.01 -2.10
CA LEU A 12 -11.27 8.40 -2.11
C LEU A 12 -10.96 8.93 -0.72
N LEU A 13 -11.70 8.52 0.32
CA LEU A 13 -11.39 8.90 1.69
C LEU A 13 -10.11 8.22 2.19
N MET A 14 -9.98 6.91 1.94
CA MET A 14 -8.82 6.12 2.36
C MET A 14 -7.52 6.59 1.70
N TRP A 15 -7.54 6.98 0.43
CA TRP A 15 -6.34 7.38 -0.31
C TRP A 15 -6.18 8.88 -0.48
N GLY A 16 -7.27 9.59 -0.78
CA GLY A 16 -7.25 11.03 -1.03
C GLY A 16 -6.79 11.81 0.18
N ILE A 17 -7.29 11.48 1.39
CA ILE A 17 -6.89 12.20 2.61
C ILE A 17 -5.39 12.03 2.87
N PRO A 18 -4.81 10.81 2.97
CA PRO A 18 -3.38 10.64 3.18
C PRO A 18 -2.51 11.27 2.10
N ILE A 19 -2.88 11.16 0.81
CA ILE A 19 -2.13 11.78 -0.28
C ILE A 19 -2.07 13.29 -0.12
N LEU A 20 -3.20 13.93 0.25
CA LEU A 20 -3.22 15.37 0.50
C LEU A 20 -2.37 15.77 1.71
N PHE A 21 -2.38 14.98 2.79
CA PHE A 21 -1.53 15.23 3.95
C PHE A 21 -0.04 15.10 3.60
N ILE A 22 0.35 14.03 2.90
CA ILE A 22 1.74 13.80 2.47
C ILE A 22 2.17 14.92 1.51
N TYR A 23 1.34 15.29 0.54
CA TYR A 23 1.64 16.37 -0.39
C TYR A 23 1.83 17.71 0.32
N ARG A 24 0.92 18.08 1.23
CA ARG A 24 1.04 19.32 2.02
C ARG A 24 2.29 19.33 2.88
N GLY A 25 2.64 18.19 3.49
CA GLY A 25 3.89 18.04 4.24
C GLY A 25 5.10 18.23 3.34
N TYR A 26 5.12 17.56 2.19
CA TYR A 26 6.21 17.60 1.23
C TYR A 26 6.47 18.99 0.63
N VAL A 27 5.40 19.75 0.34
CA VAL A 27 5.52 21.12 -0.18
C VAL A 27 6.12 22.08 0.85
N LYS A 28 5.87 21.85 2.14
CA LYS A 28 6.38 22.68 3.25
C LYS A 28 7.84 22.39 3.61
N MET A 29 8.39 21.27 3.16
CA MET A 29 9.77 20.87 3.44
C MET A 29 10.78 21.75 2.71
N ASP A 30 11.97 21.89 3.28
CA ASP A 30 13.11 22.49 2.58
C ASP A 30 13.73 21.52 1.56
N GLU A 31 14.66 22.00 0.73
CA GLU A 31 15.26 21.18 -0.34
C GLU A 31 16.11 19.99 0.17
N LYS A 32 16.72 20.13 1.36
CA LYS A 32 17.48 19.05 1.99
C LYS A 32 16.52 17.96 2.49
N GLU A 33 15.47 18.36 3.20
CA GLU A 33 14.42 17.45 3.67
C GLU A 33 13.75 16.70 2.52
N LYS A 34 13.38 17.41 1.44
CA LYS A 34 12.82 16.80 0.23
C LYS A 34 13.76 15.76 -0.38
N THR A 35 15.06 16.03 -0.37
CA THR A 35 16.09 15.13 -0.90
C THR A 35 16.23 13.87 -0.04
N ASP A 36 16.24 14.04 1.28
CA ASP A 36 16.34 12.92 2.23
C ASP A 36 15.11 12.00 2.18
N VAL A 37 13.91 12.59 2.06
CA VAL A 37 12.66 11.83 1.86
C VAL A 37 12.69 11.04 0.55
N LYS A 38 13.06 11.70 -0.57
CA LYS A 38 13.22 11.04 -1.87
C LYS A 38 14.23 9.89 -1.80
N ARG A 39 15.35 10.08 -1.10
CA ARG A 39 16.38 9.04 -0.93
C ARG A 39 15.84 7.86 -0.14
N SER A 40 15.11 8.13 0.94
CA SER A 40 14.50 7.11 1.80
C SER A 40 13.50 6.24 1.03
N PHE A 41 12.63 6.87 0.23
CA PHE A 41 11.65 6.18 -0.61
C PHE A 41 12.27 5.37 -1.76
N LYS A 42 13.47 5.72 -2.19
CA LYS A 42 14.21 4.98 -3.22
C LYS A 42 15.00 3.80 -2.67
N THR A 43 15.05 3.60 -1.37
CA THR A 43 15.74 2.43 -0.80
C THR A 43 15.01 1.14 -1.18
N PRO A 44 15.72 0.06 -1.56
CA PRO A 44 15.09 -1.22 -1.84
C PRO A 44 14.23 -1.71 -0.66
N HIS A 45 14.73 -1.52 0.56
CA HIS A 45 14.00 -1.87 1.78
C HIS A 45 12.64 -1.16 1.84
N PHE A 46 12.56 0.17 1.62
CA PHE A 46 11.29 0.88 1.59
C PHE A 46 10.38 0.38 0.46
N ILE A 47 10.92 0.20 -0.75
CA ILE A 47 10.17 -0.22 -1.94
C ILE A 47 9.50 -1.57 -1.70
N PHE A 48 10.27 -2.58 -1.27
CA PHE A 48 9.78 -3.95 -1.12
C PHE A 48 8.98 -4.19 0.17
N THR A 49 8.98 -3.26 1.12
CA THR A 49 8.16 -3.38 2.34
C THR A 49 6.94 -2.47 2.24
N VAL A 50 7.09 -1.21 2.63
CA VAL A 50 6.02 -0.21 2.70
C VAL A 50 5.48 0.11 1.30
N GLY A 51 6.37 0.28 0.32
CA GLY A 51 5.99 0.62 -1.05
C GLY A 51 5.07 -0.42 -1.68
N PHE A 52 5.48 -1.69 -1.66
CA PHE A 52 4.70 -2.80 -2.24
C PHE A 52 3.39 -3.05 -1.48
N LEU A 53 3.38 -2.93 -0.15
CA LEU A 53 2.15 -3.01 0.63
C LEU A 53 1.15 -1.92 0.23
N ILE A 54 1.60 -0.66 0.19
CA ILE A 54 0.74 0.48 -0.12
C ILE A 54 0.28 0.45 -1.58
N ILE A 55 1.21 0.33 -2.53
CA ILE A 55 0.92 0.36 -3.96
C ILE A 55 0.13 -0.87 -4.39
N GLY A 56 0.47 -2.06 -3.88
CA GLY A 56 -0.26 -3.28 -4.18
C GLY A 56 -1.72 -3.20 -3.74
N LEU A 57 -1.98 -2.71 -2.52
CA LEU A 57 -3.34 -2.51 -2.02
C LEU A 57 -4.11 -1.47 -2.85
N PHE A 58 -3.48 -0.33 -3.16
CA PHE A 58 -4.08 0.71 -4.00
C PHE A 58 -4.50 0.18 -5.37
N ILE A 59 -3.57 -0.52 -6.07
CA ILE A 59 -3.83 -1.10 -7.39
C ILE A 59 -4.92 -2.17 -7.31
N ALA A 60 -4.91 -3.01 -6.27
CA ALA A 60 -5.92 -4.05 -6.10
C ALA A 60 -7.32 -3.45 -5.92
N GLN A 61 -7.46 -2.44 -5.06
CA GLN A 61 -8.74 -1.74 -4.85
C GLN A 61 -9.20 -1.01 -6.11
N LEU A 62 -8.28 -0.34 -6.82
CA LEU A 62 -8.60 0.35 -8.07
C LEU A 62 -9.08 -0.64 -9.15
N GLY A 63 -8.40 -1.79 -9.27
CA GLY A 63 -8.81 -2.88 -10.16
C GLY A 63 -10.20 -3.42 -9.81
N ASN A 64 -10.52 -3.52 -8.52
CA ASN A 64 -11.84 -3.95 -8.07
C ASN A 64 -12.95 -2.94 -8.45
N ILE A 65 -12.74 -1.65 -8.14
CA ILE A 65 -13.71 -0.56 -8.40
C ILE A 65 -14.02 -0.43 -9.89
N LEU A 66 -13.00 -0.59 -10.74
CA LEU A 66 -13.13 -0.49 -12.19
C LEU A 66 -13.57 -1.81 -12.85
N SER A 67 -13.79 -2.87 -12.09
CA SER A 67 -14.07 -4.23 -12.59
C SER A 67 -12.99 -4.76 -13.55
N LEU A 68 -11.73 -4.45 -13.29
CA LEU A 68 -10.56 -4.85 -14.07
C LEU A 68 -9.79 -5.97 -13.37
N ILE A 69 -10.21 -7.22 -13.61
CA ILE A 69 -9.71 -8.39 -12.88
C ILE A 69 -8.19 -8.58 -12.96
N VAL A 70 -7.60 -8.26 -14.12
CA VAL A 70 -6.15 -8.33 -14.35
C VAL A 70 -5.41 -7.35 -13.44
N ILE A 71 -5.89 -6.10 -13.35
CA ILE A 71 -5.29 -5.07 -12.48
C ILE A 71 -5.44 -5.47 -11.02
N LYS A 72 -6.62 -6.00 -10.63
CA LYS A 72 -6.86 -6.51 -9.28
C LYS A 72 -5.80 -7.55 -8.89
N HIS A 73 -5.59 -8.55 -9.75
CA HIS A 73 -4.61 -9.62 -9.49
C HIS A 73 -3.17 -9.11 -9.45
N ILE A 74 -2.78 -8.21 -10.35
CA ILE A 74 -1.45 -7.58 -10.32
C ILE A 74 -1.23 -6.87 -8.97
N GLY A 75 -2.20 -6.07 -8.53
CA GLY A 75 -2.14 -5.39 -7.23
C GLY A 75 -2.02 -6.38 -6.06
N THR A 76 -2.83 -7.44 -6.07
CA THR A 76 -2.79 -8.48 -5.04
C THR A 76 -1.43 -9.20 -4.99
N ILE A 77 -0.82 -9.51 -6.14
CA ILE A 77 0.51 -10.14 -6.19
C ILE A 77 1.58 -9.21 -5.60
N ILE A 78 1.57 -7.93 -5.97
CA ILE A 78 2.50 -6.94 -5.42
C ILE A 78 2.33 -6.83 -3.89
N LEU A 79 1.08 -6.78 -3.42
CA LEU A 79 0.74 -6.74 -2.00
C LEU A 79 1.28 -7.97 -1.25
N ILE A 80 1.12 -9.17 -1.81
CA ILE A 80 1.62 -10.42 -1.22
C ILE A 80 3.14 -10.39 -1.12
N ILE A 81 3.85 -9.99 -2.18
CA ILE A 81 5.31 -9.87 -2.18
C ILE A 81 5.75 -8.91 -1.07
N GLY A 82 5.10 -7.74 -0.98
CA GLY A 82 5.37 -6.76 0.07
C GLY A 82 5.15 -7.30 1.48
N GLY A 83 4.06 -8.04 1.69
CA GLY A 83 3.74 -8.68 2.97
C GLY A 83 4.76 -9.73 3.39
N VAL A 84 5.20 -10.59 2.46
CA VAL A 84 6.23 -11.60 2.74
C VAL A 84 7.55 -10.93 3.11
N VAL A 85 8.01 -9.96 2.30
CA VAL A 85 9.27 -9.26 2.58
C VAL A 85 9.22 -8.51 3.91
N ALA A 86 8.13 -7.80 4.20
CA ALA A 86 7.97 -7.10 5.47
C ALA A 86 7.91 -8.04 6.67
N THR A 87 7.30 -9.22 6.53
CA THR A 87 7.28 -10.25 7.58
C THR A 87 8.69 -10.73 7.89
N VAL A 88 9.47 -11.06 6.85
CA VAL A 88 10.87 -11.53 6.98
C VAL A 88 11.76 -10.44 7.59
N ASP A 89 11.60 -9.19 7.16
CA ASP A 89 12.39 -8.06 7.67
C ASP A 89 12.13 -7.79 9.16
N LEU A 90 10.88 -7.89 9.60
CA LEU A 90 10.49 -7.66 11.00
C LEU A 90 10.77 -8.84 11.92
N TRP A 91 10.89 -10.05 11.37
CA TRP A 91 11.09 -11.30 12.13
C TRP A 91 12.23 -11.23 13.16
N PRO A 92 13.46 -10.79 12.80
CA PRO A 92 14.56 -10.71 13.77
C PRO A 92 14.34 -9.65 14.86
N ARG A 93 13.49 -8.64 14.62
CA ARG A 93 13.26 -7.55 15.57
C ARG A 93 12.14 -7.86 16.55
N SER A 94 11.06 -8.48 16.08
CA SER A 94 9.90 -8.83 16.91
C SER A 94 9.01 -9.84 16.21
N LYS A 95 8.91 -11.05 16.78
CA LYS A 95 8.00 -12.09 16.28
C LYS A 95 6.54 -11.65 16.29
N LEU A 96 6.09 -10.95 17.34
CA LEU A 96 4.71 -10.45 17.44
C LEU A 96 4.38 -9.44 16.33
N LYS A 97 5.26 -8.47 16.08
CA LYS A 97 5.05 -7.48 15.02
C LYS A 97 5.14 -8.13 13.64
N SER A 98 6.08 -9.06 13.46
CA SER A 98 6.22 -9.81 12.23
C SER A 98 4.96 -10.63 11.91
N MET A 99 4.39 -11.34 12.89
CA MET A 99 3.14 -12.12 12.72
C MET A 99 1.89 -11.26 12.50
N SER A 100 1.92 -9.98 12.87
CA SER A 100 0.81 -9.07 12.57
C SER A 100 0.68 -8.75 11.07
N VAL A 101 1.80 -8.70 10.34
CA VAL A 101 1.81 -8.42 8.90
C VAL A 101 1.00 -9.42 8.08
N PRO A 102 1.22 -10.75 8.17
CA PRO A 102 0.43 -11.71 7.42
C PRO A 102 -1.04 -11.73 7.86
N LEU A 103 -1.33 -11.46 9.14
CA LEU A 103 -2.72 -11.34 9.62
C LEU A 103 -3.45 -10.19 8.90
N PHE A 104 -2.87 -8.99 8.89
CA PHE A 104 -3.44 -7.85 8.16
C PHE A 104 -3.53 -8.12 6.65
N LEU A 105 -2.54 -8.81 6.08
CA LEU A 105 -2.52 -9.20 4.68
C LEU A 105 -3.71 -10.11 4.33
N THR A 106 -3.96 -11.14 5.13
CA THR A 106 -5.09 -12.07 4.93
C THR A 106 -6.42 -11.35 5.02
N VAL A 107 -6.58 -10.46 6.01
CA VAL A 107 -7.79 -9.64 6.15
C VAL A 107 -7.98 -8.75 4.92
N ALA A 108 -6.94 -8.06 4.46
CA ALA A 108 -7.02 -7.20 3.28
C ALA A 108 -7.40 -7.99 2.02
N ILE A 109 -6.80 -9.16 1.80
CA ILE A 109 -7.10 -10.02 0.66
C ILE A 109 -8.54 -10.55 0.72
N TYR A 110 -9.04 -10.90 1.90
CA TYR A 110 -10.42 -11.33 2.08
C TYR A 110 -11.40 -10.23 1.65
N PHE A 111 -11.23 -9.00 2.12
CA PHE A 111 -12.07 -7.87 1.71
C PHE A 111 -11.96 -7.49 0.23
N LEU A 112 -10.82 -7.75 -0.42
CA LEU A 112 -10.64 -7.51 -1.86
C LEU A 112 -11.32 -8.55 -2.77
N ASN A 113 -11.75 -9.69 -2.20
CA ASN A 113 -12.33 -10.80 -2.94
C ASN A 113 -13.73 -11.21 -2.46
N SER A 114 -14.22 -10.60 -1.38
CA SER A 114 -15.62 -10.66 -0.96
C SER A 114 -16.48 -9.68 -1.76
#